data_AF-A0A0S3TRE8-F1
#
_entry.id   AF-A0A0S3TRE8-F1
#
_cell.length_a   1.000
_cell.length_b   1.000
_cell.length_c   1.000
_cell.angle_alpha   90.00
_cell.angle_beta   90.00
_cell.angle_gamma   90.00
#
_symmetry.space_group_name_H-M   'P 1'
#
loop_
_entity.id
_entity.type
_entity.pdbx_description
1 polymer ?
#
loop_
_entity_poly.entity_id
_entity_poly.type
_entity_poly.pdbx_seq_one_letter_code
_entity_poly.pdbx_strand_id
1 'polypeptide(L)' 'MIFDYSLDFQNINFRQHPELYCIGKGEQGVLLVEPYKSEILPHWLFKTPDIARESGEKIYEIF' A
#
# COMPACT_ATOMS: atom_id res chain seq x y z
N MET A 1 -0.20 -6.63 -18.79
CA MET A 1 1.11 -6.41 -18.15
C MET A 1 1.26 -7.39 -17.01
N ILE A 2 2.45 -7.92 -16.81
CA ILE A 2 2.79 -8.83 -15.71
C ILE A 2 3.32 -7.95 -14.56
N PHE A 3 3.00 -8.29 -13.32
CA PHE A 3 3.57 -7.61 -12.15
C PHE A 3 5.07 -7.92 -12.08
N ASP A 4 5.92 -6.90 -12.14
CA ASP A 4 7.37 -7.07 -12.20
C ASP A 4 7.96 -7.22 -10.79
N TYR A 5 8.25 -8.46 -10.41
CA TYR A 5 8.88 -8.78 -9.12
C TYR A 5 10.39 -8.52 -9.08
N SER A 6 11.01 -8.06 -10.18
CA SER A 6 12.44 -7.75 -10.21
C SER A 6 12.77 -6.38 -9.60
N LEU A 7 11.77 -5.52 -9.40
CA LEU A 7 11.94 -4.20 -8.77
C LEU A 7 12.23 -4.33 -7.28
N ASP A 8 13.09 -3.45 -6.77
CA ASP A 8 13.38 -3.35 -5.34
C ASP A 8 12.34 -2.48 -4.62
N PHE A 9 11.19 -3.07 -4.34
CA PHE A 9 10.06 -2.39 -3.70
C PHE A 9 10.35 -1.82 -2.31
N GLN A 10 11.41 -2.29 -1.63
CA GLN A 10 11.77 -1.82 -0.29
C GLN A 10 12.55 -0.50 -0.33
N ASN A 11 13.32 -0.26 -1.38
CA ASN A 11 14.19 0.91 -1.50
C ASN A 11 13.68 1.96 -2.50
N ILE A 12 12.77 1.59 -3.41
CA ILE A 12 12.17 2.54 -4.36
C ILE A 12 11.11 3.40 -3.65
N ASN A 13 11.24 4.73 -3.77
CA ASN A 13 10.18 5.66 -3.38
C ASN A 13 9.19 5.86 -4.53
N PHE A 14 8.05 5.17 -4.49
CA PHE A 14 7.03 5.24 -5.55
C PHE A 14 6.21 6.54 -5.54
N ARG A 15 6.32 7.36 -4.49
CA ARG A 15 5.78 8.73 -4.53
C ARG A 15 6.60 9.62 -5.48
N GLN A 16 7.90 9.36 -5.60
CA GLN A 16 8.79 10.06 -6.52
C GLN A 16 8.82 9.43 -7.92
N HIS A 17 8.59 8.11 -7.99
CA HIS A 17 8.60 7.33 -9.23
C HIS A 17 7.26 6.61 -9.50
N PRO A 18 6.15 7.35 -9.70
CA PRO A 18 4.83 6.75 -9.93
C PRO A 18 4.75 5.92 -11.22
N GLU A 19 5.62 6.18 -12.20
CA GLU A 19 5.70 5.45 -13.47
C GLU A 19 6.10 3.97 -13.30
N LEU A 20 6.75 3.62 -12.18
CA LEU A 20 7.15 2.25 -11.87
C LEU A 20 6.00 1.43 -11.26
N TYR A 21 4.91 2.08 -10.86
CA TYR A 21 3.76 1.41 -10.26
C TYR A 21 3.05 0.51 -11.28
N CYS A 22 2.86 -0.76 -10.92
CA CYS A 22 2.17 -1.74 -11.74
C CYS A 22 0.93 -2.28 -11.01
N ILE A 23 -0.18 -2.40 -11.73
CA ILE A 23 -1.41 -2.99 -11.21
C ILE A 23 -1.26 -4.52 -11.21
N GLY A 24 -1.28 -5.14 -10.02
CA GLY A 24 -1.31 -6.58 -9.83
C GLY A 24 -2.70 -7.20 -10.05
N LYS A 25 -2.78 -8.52 -10.15
CA LYS A 25 -4.04 -9.27 -10.14
C LYS A 25 -4.22 -10.00 -8.82
N GLY A 26 -5.43 -10.01 -8.27
CA GLY A 26 -5.69 -10.65 -6.98
C GLY A 26 -4.83 -10.01 -5.89
N GLU A 27 -4.05 -10.83 -5.17
CA GLU A 27 -3.18 -10.39 -4.06
C GLU A 27 -1.76 -10.01 -4.51
N GLN A 28 -1.48 -9.96 -5.81
CA GLN A 28 -0.15 -9.61 -6.32
C GLN A 28 0.20 -8.15 -5.98
N GLY A 29 1.34 -7.96 -5.30
CA GLY A 29 1.87 -6.62 -5.02
C GLY A 29 1.20 -5.90 -3.85
N VAL A 30 0.27 -6.55 -3.15
CA VAL A 30 -0.38 -5.97 -1.97
C VAL A 30 0.69 -5.63 -0.94
N LEU A 31 0.66 -4.37 -0.49
CA LEU A 31 1.55 -3.88 0.57
C LEU A 31 3.04 -4.10 0.28
N LEU A 32 3.48 -3.90 -0.97
CA LEU A 32 4.92 -3.88 -1.29
C LEU A 32 5.47 -2.47 -1.46
N VAL A 33 4.62 -1.53 -1.87
CA VAL A 33 5.02 -0.21 -2.38
C VAL A 33 5.33 0.78 -1.25
N GLU A 34 6.59 1.24 -1.17
CA GLU A 34 7.03 2.29 -0.26
C GLU A 34 6.87 3.70 -0.86
N PRO A 35 6.63 4.74 -0.04
CA PRO A 35 6.50 4.74 1.43
C PRO A 35 5.09 4.37 1.93
N TYR A 36 4.13 4.21 1.01
CA TYR A 36 2.71 4.03 1.35
C TYR A 36 2.45 2.82 2.25
N LYS A 37 3.17 1.70 2.03
CA LYS A 37 3.10 0.53 2.91
C LYS A 37 3.41 0.92 4.36
N SER A 38 4.53 1.59 4.58
CA SER A 38 4.98 2.00 5.92
C SER A 38 4.06 3.04 6.57
N GLU A 39 3.43 3.90 5.78
CA GLU A 39 2.46 4.90 6.27
C GLU A 39 1.09 4.29 6.60
N ILE A 40 0.62 3.30 5.82
CA ILE A 40 -0.70 2.69 5.98
C ILE A 40 -0.70 1.59 7.06
N LEU A 41 0.33 0.73 7.10
CA LEU A 41 0.37 -0.45 7.99
C LEU A 41 0.10 -0.15 9.48
N PRO A 42 0.62 0.94 10.09
CA PRO A 42 0.35 1.27 11.48
C PRO A 42 -1.14 1.56 11.78
N HIS A 43 -1.91 1.93 10.76
CA HIS A 43 -3.33 2.29 10.88
C HIS A 43 -4.26 1.20 10.34
N TRP A 44 -3.74 0.16 9.67
CA TRP A 44 -4.56 -0.84 9.01
C TRP A 44 -5.02 -1.94 9.99
N LEU A 45 -6.02 -1.63 10.81
CA LEU A 45 -6.66 -2.59 11.71
C LEU A 45 -8.07 -2.95 11.21
N PHE A 46 -8.48 -4.21 11.31
CA PHE A 46 -9.77 -4.66 10.75
C PHE A 46 -10.42 -5.80 11.54
N LYS A 47 -10.11 -5.93 12.84
CA LYS A 47 -10.62 -7.03 13.69
C LYS A 47 -12.14 -6.98 13.89
N THR A 48 -12.72 -5.78 13.98
CA THR A 48 -14.16 -5.55 14.11
C THR A 48 -14.62 -4.46 13.14
N PRO A 49 -15.91 -4.39 12.78
CA PRO A 49 -16.43 -3.34 11.91
C PRO A 49 -16.10 -1.92 12.39
N ASP A 50 -16.20 -1.66 13.70
CA ASP A 50 -15.86 -0.35 14.28
C ASP A 50 -14.38 0.00 14.12
N ILE A 51 -13.48 -0.96 14.39
CA ILE A 51 -12.04 -0.78 14.21
C ILE A 51 -11.69 -0.57 12.73
N ALA A 52 -12.33 -1.32 11.83
CA ALA A 52 -12.12 -1.17 10.39
C ALA A 52 -12.56 0.21 9.88
N ARG A 53 -13.67 0.74 10.42
CA ARG A 53 -14.15 2.08 10.07
C ARG A 53 -13.19 3.17 10.56
N GLU A 54 -12.77 3.11 11.82
CA GLU A 54 -11.79 4.07 12.37
C GLU A 54 -10.46 4.01 11.62
N SER A 55 -9.99 2.81 11.27
CA SER A 55 -8.79 2.61 10.47
C SER A 55 -8.91 3.23 9.08
N GLY A 56 -10.04 3.03 8.41
CA GLY A 56 -10.33 3.62 7.10
C GLY A 56 -10.39 5.14 7.14
N GLU A 57 -11.07 5.72 8.14
CA GLU A 57 -11.10 7.17 8.37
C GLU A 57 -9.68 7.71 8.58
N LYS A 58 -8.88 7.03 9.41
CA LYS A 58 -7.50 7.45 9.69
C LYS A 58 -6.60 7.43 8.47
N ILE A 59 -6.69 6.37 7.65
CA ILE A 59 -5.92 6.25 6.41
C ILE A 59 -6.37 7.31 5.39
N TYR A 60 -7.68 7.60 5.33
CA TYR A 60 -8.22 8.63 4.44
C TYR A 60 -7.73 10.03 4.81
N GLU A 61 -7.56 10.36 6.10
CA GLU A 61 -7.01 11.65 6.52
C GLU A 61 -5.53 11.87 6.13
N ILE A 62 -4.78 10.81 5.83
CA ILE A 62 -3.35 10.87 5.49
C ILE A 62 -3.11 11.27 4.02
N PHE A 63 -4.11 11.12 3.13
CA PHE A 63 -3.97 11.27 1.67
C PHE A 63 -5.04 12.18 1.06
#